data_AF-A0A7K1TJ36-F1
#
_entry.id   AF-A0A7K1TJ36-F1
#
_cell.length_a   1.000
_cell.length_b   1.000
_cell.length_c   1.000
_cell.angle_alpha   90.00
_cell.angle_beta   90.00
_cell.angle_gamma   90.00
#
_symmetry.space_group_name_H-M   'P 1'
#
loop_
_entity.id
_entity.type
_entity.pdbx_description
1 polymer ?
#
loop_
_entity_poly.entity_id
_entity_poly.type
_entity_poly.pdbx_seq_one_letter_code
_entity_poly.pdbx_strand_id
1 'polypeptide(L)'
;MKKLILLGAYLLALAAPMHAMAGPPDIVVVRIREFSTSATAVITRGEGKSELVEIDTKGNFNKEFAQVSEAYHKLFYGLYQEGYTLQSTMSTSASQSTGGVITLLFTKAQ
;
A
#
# COMPACT_ATOMS: atom_id res chain seq x y z
N MET A 1 -51.51 -5.14 19.82
CA MET A 1 -50.63 -4.56 18.78
C MET A 1 -49.26 -4.06 19.28
N LYS A 2 -48.93 -4.14 20.59
CA LYS A 2 -47.64 -3.65 21.12
C LYS A 2 -46.42 -4.55 20.83
N LYS A 3 -46.64 -5.85 20.57
CA LYS A 3 -45.56 -6.84 20.34
C LYS A 3 -44.85 -6.69 18.98
N LEU A 4 -45.52 -6.09 17.99
CA LEU A 4 -44.95 -5.89 16.64
C LEU A 4 -43.97 -4.71 16.59
N ILE A 5 -44.20 -3.69 17.42
CA ILE A 5 -43.33 -2.51 17.48
C ILE A 5 -41.95 -2.89 18.05
N LEU A 6 -41.93 -3.80 19.02
CA LEU A 6 -40.68 -4.25 19.67
C LEU A 6 -39.82 -5.11 18.74
N LEU A 7 -40.45 -5.87 17.83
CA LEU A 7 -39.75 -6.67 16.82
C LEU A 7 -39.14 -5.80 15.72
N GLY A 8 -39.85 -4.74 15.29
CA GLY A 8 -39.34 -3.77 14.32
C GLY A 8 -38.13 -2.97 14.85
N ALA A 9 -38.15 -2.60 16.13
CA ALA A 9 -37.02 -1.94 16.78
C ALA A 9 -35.77 -2.84 16.86
N TYR A 10 -35.97 -4.15 17.10
CA TYR A 10 -34.87 -5.11 17.12
C TYR A 10 -34.25 -5.34 15.74
N LEU A 11 -35.05 -5.38 14.68
CA LEU A 11 -34.54 -5.48 13.30
C LEU A 11 -33.74 -4.23 12.89
N LEU A 12 -34.18 -3.03 13.27
CA LEU A 12 -33.45 -1.80 13.00
C LEU A 12 -32.13 -1.71 13.78
N ALA A 13 -32.10 -2.25 15.01
CA ALA A 13 -30.86 -2.35 15.78
C ALA A 13 -29.89 -3.40 15.22
N LEU A 14 -30.39 -4.48 14.60
CA LEU A 14 -29.57 -5.51 13.97
C LEU A 14 -29.10 -5.13 12.56
N ALA A 15 -29.86 -4.27 11.86
CA ALA A 15 -29.49 -3.72 10.55
C ALA A 15 -28.54 -2.52 10.64
N ALA A 16 -28.28 -2.01 11.86
CA ALA A 16 -27.17 -1.08 12.05
C ALA A 16 -25.88 -1.84 11.73
N PRO A 17 -25.08 -1.40 10.74
CA PRO A 17 -23.82 -2.05 10.42
C PRO A 17 -22.99 -2.07 11.70
N MET A 18 -22.81 -3.27 12.26
CA MET A 18 -21.81 -3.54 13.27
C MET A 18 -20.48 -3.13 12.64
N HIS A 19 -20.04 -1.90 12.88
CA HIS A 19 -18.64 -1.49 12.80
C HIS A 19 -17.87 -2.15 13.96
N ALA A 20 -18.20 -3.41 14.24
CA ALA A 20 -17.69 -4.17 15.33
C ALA A 20 -16.26 -4.53 14.98
N MET A 21 -15.36 -3.70 15.50
CA MET A 21 -14.04 -4.15 15.94
C MET A 21 -13.24 -4.83 14.83
N ALA A 22 -13.19 -4.21 13.64
CA ALA A 22 -12.01 -4.42 12.80
C ALA A 22 -10.84 -3.86 13.62
N GLY A 23 -9.84 -4.70 13.89
CA GLY A 23 -8.57 -4.21 14.43
C GLY A 23 -7.98 -3.12 13.52
N PRO A 24 -6.89 -2.46 13.93
CA PRO A 24 -6.22 -1.52 13.03
C PRO A 24 -5.99 -2.19 11.67
N PRO A 25 -6.20 -1.47 10.55
CA PRO A 25 -5.99 -2.03 9.23
C PRO A 25 -4.53 -2.51 9.12
N ASP A 26 -4.31 -3.62 8.40
CA ASP A 26 -2.94 -4.06 8.12
C ASP A 26 -2.30 -3.04 7.17
N ILE A 27 -1.11 -2.56 7.53
CA ILE A 27 -0.39 -1.51 6.82
C ILE A 27 0.88 -2.06 6.19
N VAL A 28 1.12 -1.66 4.93
CA VAL A 28 2.40 -1.84 4.25
C VAL A 28 2.90 -0.48 3.77
N VAL A 29 4.16 -0.16 4.11
CA VAL A 29 4.83 1.04 3.65
C VAL A 29 5.87 0.65 2.61
N VAL A 30 5.75 1.19 1.40
CA VAL A 30 6.74 1.01 0.34
C VAL A 30 7.48 2.33 0.13
N ARG A 31 8.80 2.34 0.28
CA ARG A 31 9.65 3.50 -0.01
C ARG A 31 10.49 3.21 -1.25
N ILE A 32 10.35 4.05 -2.25
CA ILE A 32 11.08 3.97 -3.52
C ILE A 32 12.09 5.11 -3.56
N ARG A 33 13.33 4.75 -3.88
CA ARG A 33 14.39 5.69 -4.21
C ARG A 33 14.95 5.33 -5.57
N GLU A 34 14.97 6.31 -6.46
CA GLU A 34 15.55 6.16 -7.79
C GLU A 34 16.85 6.96 -7.89
N PHE A 35 17.82 6.36 -8.56
CA PHE A 35 19.09 6.94 -8.96
C PHE A 35 19.22 6.85 -10.48
N SER A 36 20.23 7.52 -11.04
CA SER A 36 20.47 7.52 -12.48
C SER A 36 20.73 6.14 -13.09
N THR A 37 21.15 5.15 -12.28
CA THR A 37 21.54 3.81 -12.74
C THR A 37 21.05 2.69 -11.81
N SER A 38 20.13 2.99 -10.91
CA SER A 38 19.52 1.97 -10.04
C SER A 38 18.23 2.48 -9.41
N ALA A 39 17.36 1.56 -9.03
CA ALA A 39 16.23 1.86 -8.16
C ALA A 39 16.18 0.87 -6.99
N THR A 40 15.72 1.35 -5.84
CA THR A 40 15.55 0.53 -4.64
C THR A 40 14.17 0.76 -4.07
N ALA A 41 13.43 -0.32 -3.83
CA ALA A 41 12.20 -0.31 -3.06
C ALA A 41 12.40 -1.00 -1.71
N VAL A 42 11.95 -0.37 -0.63
CA VAL A 42 11.92 -0.95 0.72
C VAL A 42 10.47 -1.16 1.11
N ILE A 43 10.08 -2.39 1.39
CA ILE A 43 8.71 -2.77 1.75
C ILE A 43 8.70 -3.11 3.23
N THR A 44 7.84 -2.47 4.02
CA THR A 44 7.77 -2.68 5.48
C THR A 44 6.37 -3.13 5.87
N ARG A 45 6.28 -4.30 6.51
CA ARG A 45 5.03 -4.99 6.88
C ARG A 45 4.87 -5.10 8.41
N GLY A 46 5.25 -4.05 9.12
CA GLY A 46 5.33 -4.00 10.58
C GLY A 46 6.75 -3.77 11.09
N GLU A 47 6.87 -3.54 12.40
CA GLU A 47 8.15 -3.23 13.05
C GLU A 47 9.18 -4.34 12.82
N GLY A 48 10.37 -3.97 12.35
CA GLY A 48 11.47 -4.90 12.05
C GLY A 48 11.24 -5.82 10.83
N LYS A 49 10.11 -5.70 10.11
CA LYS A 49 9.75 -6.53 8.96
C LYS A 49 9.91 -5.76 7.66
N SER A 50 11.14 -5.34 7.38
CA SER A 50 11.49 -4.64 6.14
C SER A 50 12.24 -5.57 5.20
N GLU A 51 11.82 -5.59 3.94
CA GLU A 51 12.49 -6.28 2.83
C GLU A 51 12.95 -5.24 1.80
N LEU A 52 14.13 -5.46 1.23
CA LEU A 52 14.75 -4.57 0.26
C LEU A 52 14.74 -5.24 -1.11
N VAL A 53 14.20 -4.53 -2.10
CA VAL A 53 14.13 -4.94 -3.49
C VAL A 53 15.04 -4.01 -4.29
N GLU A 54 16.18 -4.53 -4.70
CA GLU A 54 17.07 -3.84 -5.64
C GLU A 54 16.62 -4.10 -7.06
N ILE A 55 16.52 -3.03 -7.85
CA ILE A 55 16.21 -3.06 -9.26
C ILE A 55 17.47 -2.62 -10.00
N ASP A 56 18.15 -3.60 -10.59
CA ASP A 56 19.34 -3.38 -11.39
C ASP A 56 18.94 -2.84 -12.76
N THR A 57 19.19 -1.55 -13.00
CA THR A 57 18.88 -0.90 -14.27
C THR A 57 20.15 -0.85 -15.10
N LYS A 58 20.46 -1.96 -15.77
CA LYS A 58 21.56 -2.02 -16.74
C LYS A 58 21.03 -1.75 -18.13
N GLY A 59 21.34 -0.58 -18.69
CA GLY A 59 21.01 -0.33 -20.09
C GLY A 59 21.19 1.11 -20.54
N ASN A 60 20.54 1.43 -21.66
CA ASN A 60 20.27 2.80 -22.03
C ASN A 60 18.98 3.26 -21.34
N PHE A 61 18.79 4.57 -21.22
CA PHE A 61 17.68 5.21 -20.51
C PHE A 61 16.30 4.55 -20.76
N ASN A 62 15.95 4.28 -22.01
CA ASN A 62 14.64 3.67 -22.33
C ASN A 62 14.48 2.24 -21.79
N LYS A 63 15.55 1.44 -21.81
CA LYS A 63 15.54 0.07 -21.29
C LYS A 63 15.48 0.06 -19.76
N GLU A 64 16.14 1.02 -19.13
CA GLU A 64 16.09 1.22 -17.67
C GLU A 64 14.68 1.55 -17.21
N PHE A 65 14.00 2.50 -17.88
CA PHE A 65 12.62 2.86 -17.55
C PHE A 65 11.64 1.68 -17.68
N ALA A 66 11.78 0.87 -18.74
CA ALA A 66 10.95 -0.32 -18.91
C ALA A 66 11.17 -1.34 -17.78
N GLN A 67 12.43 -1.63 -17.43
CA GLN A 67 12.77 -2.57 -16.36
C GLN A 67 12.24 -2.10 -15.00
N VAL A 68 12.40 -0.81 -14.69
CA VAL A 68 11.85 -0.21 -13.45
C VAL A 68 10.33 -0.31 -13.43
N SER A 69 9.67 0.01 -14.54
CA SER A 69 8.22 -0.07 -14.66
C SER A 69 7.69 -1.50 -14.46
N GLU A 70 8.34 -2.50 -15.08
CA GLU A 70 8.00 -3.92 -14.91
C GLU A 70 8.22 -4.40 -13.47
N ALA A 71 9.32 -3.97 -12.84
CA ALA A 71 9.62 -4.31 -11.45
C ALA A 71 8.57 -3.73 -10.49
N TYR A 72 8.20 -2.46 -10.67
CA TYR A 72 7.12 -1.82 -9.91
C TYR A 72 5.77 -2.47 -10.16
N HIS A 73 5.45 -2.80 -11.40
CA HIS A 73 4.23 -3.52 -11.73
C HIS A 73 4.17 -4.85 -10.96
N LYS A 74 5.23 -5.66 -11.03
CA LYS A 74 5.31 -6.94 -10.30
C LYS A 74 5.16 -6.75 -8.79
N LEU A 75 5.83 -5.75 -8.22
CA LEU A 75 5.75 -5.41 -6.80
C LEU A 75 4.32 -5.06 -6.38
N PHE A 76 3.72 -4.08 -7.04
CA PHE A 76 2.39 -3.58 -6.67
C PHE A 76 1.30 -4.60 -6.97
N TYR A 77 1.42 -5.33 -8.07
CA TYR A 77 0.51 -6.43 -8.39
C TYR A 77 0.52 -7.50 -7.29
N GLY A 78 1.69 -7.86 -6.74
CA GLY A 78 1.79 -8.75 -5.58
C GLY A 78 1.02 -8.23 -4.36
N LEU A 79 1.21 -6.95 -4.02
CA LEU A 79 0.47 -6.31 -2.92
C LEU A 79 -1.05 -6.32 -3.16
N TYR A 80 -1.50 -6.07 -4.39
CA TYR A 80 -2.91 -6.15 -4.75
C TYR A 80 -3.47 -7.57 -4.64
N GLN A 81 -2.70 -8.60 -5.04
CA GLN A 81 -3.10 -10.01 -4.86
C GLN A 81 -3.20 -10.41 -3.39
N GLU A 82 -2.36 -9.82 -2.53
CA GLU A 82 -2.43 -10.01 -1.08
C GLU A 82 -3.62 -9.28 -0.43
N GLY A 83 -4.36 -8.46 -1.18
CA GLY A 83 -5.53 -7.71 -0.73
C GLY A 83 -5.22 -6.31 -0.20
N TYR A 84 -3.99 -5.84 -0.36
CA TYR A 84 -3.65 -4.46 -0.03
C TYR A 84 -4.13 -3.51 -1.12
N THR A 85 -4.46 -2.28 -0.74
CA THR A 85 -4.87 -1.21 -1.64
C THR A 85 -4.04 0.04 -1.36
N LEU A 86 -3.66 0.78 -2.40
CA LEU A 86 -2.94 2.03 -2.25
C LEU A 86 -3.86 3.07 -1.61
N GLN A 87 -3.45 3.64 -0.49
CA GLN A 87 -4.20 4.68 0.23
C GLN A 87 -3.59 6.07 0.07
N SER A 88 -2.26 6.17 0.04
CA SER A 88 -1.59 7.46 -0.01
C SER A 88 -0.23 7.38 -0.70
N THR A 89 0.16 8.51 -1.30
CA THR A 89 1.48 8.73 -1.88
C THR A 89 2.06 10.01 -1.28
N MET A 90 3.29 9.93 -0.78
CA MET A 90 4.03 11.03 -0.18
C MET A 90 5.37 11.13 -0.87
N SER A 91 5.65 12.25 -1.53
CA SER A 91 6.95 12.51 -2.14
C SER A 91 7.74 13.49 -1.29
N THR A 92 9.04 13.23 -1.17
CA THR A 92 9.99 14.21 -0.65
C THR A 92 10.81 14.73 -1.80
N SER A 93 10.70 16.03 -2.06
CA SER A 93 11.56 16.72 -3.02
C SER A 93 12.96 16.81 -2.43
N ALA A 94 13.82 15.90 -2.83
CA ALA A 94 15.24 16.01 -2.54
C ALA A 94 15.89 17.04 -3.48
N SER A 95 16.90 17.75 -2.97
CA SER A 95 17.87 18.47 -3.79
C SER A 95 18.47 17.53 -4.85
N GLN A 96 18.91 18.07 -5.99
CA GLN A 96 19.41 17.32 -7.16
C GLN A 96 20.47 16.25 -6.83
N SER A 97 21.13 16.34 -5.67
CA SER A 97 22.16 15.42 -5.20
C SER A 97 21.68 14.14 -4.50
N THR A 98 20.42 14.06 -4.02
CA THR A 98 20.05 13.02 -3.04
C THR A 98 19.06 11.97 -3.57
N GLY A 99 18.54 12.16 -4.79
CA GLY A 99 17.48 11.31 -5.37
C GLY A 99 16.14 11.50 -4.66
N GLY A 100 15.06 11.71 -5.42
CA GLY A 100 13.73 11.81 -4.85
C GLY A 100 13.35 10.51 -4.13
N VAL A 101 12.69 10.63 -2.97
CA VAL A 101 12.11 9.46 -2.28
C VAL A 101 10.60 9.57 -2.33
N ILE A 102 9.96 8.55 -2.88
CA ILE A 102 8.51 8.38 -2.90
C ILE A 102 8.15 7.34 -1.84
N THR A 103 7.18 7.64 -1.00
CA THR A 103 6.61 6.72 -0.01
C THR A 103 5.16 6.44 -0.37
N LEU A 104 4.81 5.17 -0.49
CA LEU A 104 3.48 4.68 -0.80
C LEU A 104 2.95 3.93 0.43
N LEU A 105 1.75 4.29 0.86
CA LEU A 105 1.05 3.65 1.97
C LEU A 105 -0.03 2.75 1.40
N PHE A 106 0.05 1.47 1.72
CA PHE A 106 -0.94 0.47 1.36
C PHE A 106 -1.66 -0.03 2.62
N THR A 107 -2.97 -0.29 2.51
CA THR A 107 -3.76 -0.88 3.59
C THR A 107 -4.61 -2.03 3.11
N LYS A 108 -4.81 -3.01 4.00
CA LYS A 108 -5.76 -4.10 3.82
C LYS A 108 -6.85 -3.97 4.89
N ALA A 109 -8.11 -3.88 4.46
CA ALA A 109 -9.24 -3.98 5.36
C ALA A 109 -9.33 -5.40 5.94
N GLN A 110 -9.71 -5.52 7.21
CA GLN A 110 -9.95 -6.81 7.86
C GLN A 110 -11.24 -7.45 7.37
#